data_AF-A0A1T5FKG2-F1
#
_entry.id   AF-A0A1T5FKG2-F1
#
_cell.length_a   1.000
_cell.length_b   1.000
_cell.length_c   1.000
_cell.angle_alpha   90.00
_cell.angle_beta   90.00
_cell.angle_gamma   90.00
#
_symmetry.space_group_name_H-M   'P 1'
#
loop_
_entity.id
_entity.type
_entity.pdbx_description
1 polymer ?
#
loop_
_entity_poly.entity_id
_entity_poly.type
_entity_poly.pdbx_seq_one_letter_code
_entity_poly.pdbx_strand_id
1 'polypeptide(L)' 'GKIMRRILRKIAEGDVSSLGDTSTLADPAVVDDLVANRIKS' A
#
# COMPACT_ATOMS: atom_id res chain seq x y z
N GLY A 1 -11.81 -6.49 -2.22
CA GLY A 1 -10.57 -5.69 -2.14
C GLY A 1 -10.12 -5.07 -3.46
N LYS A 2 -10.98 -4.30 -4.15
CA LYS A 2 -10.61 -3.56 -5.37
C LYS A 2 -9.52 -2.51 -5.07
N ILE A 3 -9.72 -1.72 -4.02
CA ILE A 3 -8.76 -0.70 -3.55
C ILE A 3 -7.44 -1.36 -3.15
N MET A 4 -7.49 -2.44 -2.36
CA MET A 4 -6.28 -3.08 -1.87
C MET A 4 -5.42 -3.68 -2.98
N ARG A 5 -6.01 -4.29 -4.02
CA ARG A 5 -5.25 -4.75 -5.20
C ARG A 5 -4.57 -3.60 -5.95
N ARG A 6 -5.19 -2.42 -6.01
CA ARG A 6 -4.59 -1.21 -6.60
C ARG A 6 -3.40 -0.73 -5.78
N ILE A 7 -3.53 -0.68 -4.46
CA ILE A 7 -2.47 -0.28 -3.52
C ILE A 7 -1.28 -1.25 -3.61
N LEU A 8 -1.53 -2.56 -3.51
CA LEU A 8 -0.49 -3.57 -3.61
C LEU A 8 0.30 -3.47 -4.92
N ARG A 9 -0.37 -3.21 -6.05
CA ARG A 9 0.29 -2.99 -7.34
C ARG A 9 1.18 -1.75 -7.33
N LYS A 10 0.70 -0.62 -6.80
CA LYS A 10 1.50 0.61 -6.66
C LYS A 10 2.74 0.41 -5.78
N ILE A 11 2.59 -0.31 -4.66
CA ILE A 11 3.72 -0.67 -3.78
C ILE A 11 4.72 -1.56 -4.53
N ALA A 12 4.24 -2.54 -5.32
CA ALA A 12 5.09 -3.40 -6.13
C ALA A 12 5.82 -2.64 -7.25
N GLU A 13 5.17 -1.64 -7.84
CA GLU A 13 5.73 -0.72 -8.85
C GLU A 13 6.69 0.33 -8.25
N GLY A 14 6.74 0.46 -6.93
CA GLY A 14 7.54 1.48 -6.21
C GLY A 14 6.91 2.88 -6.18
N ASP A 15 5.71 3.06 -6.72
CA ASP A 15 4.94 4.30 -6.65
C ASP A 15 4.16 4.40 -5.33
N VAL A 16 4.89 4.63 -4.23
CA VAL A 16 4.32 4.77 -2.88
C VAL A 16 3.92 6.21 -2.54
N SER A 17 4.25 7.17 -3.41
CA SER A 17 3.94 8.59 -3.21
C SER A 17 2.46 8.93 -3.33
N SER A 18 1.68 8.09 -4.02
CA SER A 18 0.27 8.35 -4.35
C SER A 18 -0.60 7.09 -4.21
N LEU A 19 -0.61 6.49 -3.02
CA LEU A 19 -1.46 5.32 -2.73
C LEU A 19 -2.95 5.69 -2.66
N GLY A 20 -3.25 6.95 -2.35
CA GLY A 20 -4.62 7.46 -2.18
C GLY A 20 -5.19 7.10 -0.81
N ASP A 21 -6.51 7.21 -0.66
CA ASP A 21 -7.18 7.01 0.62
C ASP A 21 -7.22 5.52 1.04
N THR A 22 -6.64 5.24 2.21
CA THR A 22 -6.58 3.93 2.85
C THR A 22 -7.57 3.78 4.01
N SER A 23 -8.34 4.83 4.35
CA SER A 23 -9.31 4.83 5.46
C SER A 23 -10.45 3.81 5.30
N THR A 24 -10.66 3.34 4.07
CA THR A 24 -11.65 2.29 3.74
C THR A 24 -11.13 0.86 4.00
N LEU A 25 -9.85 0.70 4.34
CA LEU A 25 -9.31 -0.57 4.77
C LEU A 25 -9.71 -0.84 6.22
N ALA A 26 -9.98 -2.10 6.54
CA ALA A 26 -10.25 -2.51 7.92
C ALA A 26 -9.04 -2.21 8.83
N ASP A 27 -7.83 -2.27 8.27
CA ASP A 27 -6.61 -1.84 8.91
C ASP A 27 -5.73 -1.07 7.91
N PRO A 28 -5.69 0.27 8.00
CA PRO A 28 -4.84 1.10 7.15
C PRO A 28 -3.34 0.91 7.42
N ALA A 29 -2.95 0.50 8.64
CA ALA A 29 -1.53 0.40 9.04
C ALA A 29 -0.77 -0.68 8.25
N VAL A 30 -1.49 -1.69 7.75
CA VAL A 30 -0.94 -2.72 6.85
C VAL A 30 -0.24 -2.12 5.63
N VAL A 31 -0.70 -0.97 5.15
CA VAL A 31 -0.07 -0.30 4.00
C VAL A 31 1.34 0.18 4.34
N ASP A 32 1.52 0.75 5.53
CA ASP A 32 2.82 1.25 5.99
C ASP A 32 3.82 0.09 6.17
N ASP A 33 3.37 -1.02 6.76
CA ASP A 33 4.17 -2.23 6.92
C ASP A 33 4.62 -2.80 5.56
N LEU A 34 3.74 -2.82 4.57
CA LEU A 34 4.05 -3.32 3.22
C LEU A 34 5.07 -2.43 2.51
N VAL A 35 4.95 -1.10 2.66
CA VAL A 35 5.92 -0.14 2.11
C VAL A 35 7.28 -0.27 2.79
N ALA A 36 7.31 -0.33 4.12
CA ALA A 36 8.54 -0.45 4.90
C ALA A 36 9.30 -1.76 4.58
N ASN A 37 8.58 -2.88 4.44
CA ASN A 37 9.19 -4.15 4.06
C ASN A 37 9.72 -4.15 2.62
N ARG A 38 9.12 -3.39 1.70
CA ARG A 38 9.61 -3.28 0.31
C ARG A 38 10.94 -2.55 0.20
N ILE A 39 11.17 -1.50 1.01
CA ILE A 39 12.40 -0.69 1.01
C ILE A 39 13.58 -1.45 1.62
N LYS A 40 13.33 -2.45 2.46
CA LYS A 40 14.36 -3.30 3.08
C LYS A 40 14.96 -4.37 2.14
N SER A 41 14.49 -4.52 0.90
CA SER A 41 14.92 -5.55 -0.06
C SER A 41 15.54 -4.98 -1.34
#